data_AF-D5H1W1-F1
#
_entry.id   AF-D5H1W1-F1
#
_cell.length_a   1.000
_cell.length_b   1.000
_cell.length_c   1.000
_cell.angle_alpha   90.00
_cell.angle_beta   90.00
_cell.angle_gamma   90.00
#
_symmetry.space_group_name_H-M   'P 1'
#
loop_
_entity.id
_entity.type
_entity.pdbx_description
1 polymer ?
#
loop_
_entity_poly.entity_id
_entity_poly.type
_entity_poly.pdbx_seq_one_letter_code
_entity_poly.pdbx_strand_id
1 'polypeptide(L)'
;MPWIKAICNWVKHSYCRLAVAVISSGIIYFTWLSFYDHFVLSGPEATHWYLLDRIFISFLIFGLYGGLSWNFHHEIQTFLFKYWWLIVGFYLLTYFRTRDLFLATFKLTDLTNDSYYLPSMAIYALAVILLIYLICIAQKVFNMNYWLKSIHFLAFYAYRAFLANVFWDRIFWQYFNFKQLALQNIYLAVLLLWICTWCASYLSVYVVHHLWLKINGSVGPS
;
A
#
# COMPACT_ATOMS: atom_id res chain seq x y z
N MET A 1 0.30 -17.70 -1.68
CA MET A 1 0.54 -18.24 -0.33
C MET A 1 -0.41 -19.40 -0.06
N PRO A 2 0.09 -20.62 0.21
CA PRO A 2 -0.75 -21.82 0.38
C PRO A 2 -1.77 -21.68 1.51
N TRP A 3 -1.39 -21.01 2.60
CA TRP A 3 -2.22 -20.82 3.78
C TRP A 3 -3.43 -19.90 3.52
N ILE A 4 -3.23 -18.76 2.82
CA ILE A 4 -4.34 -17.86 2.43
C ILE A 4 -5.35 -18.64 1.58
N LYS A 5 -4.84 -19.41 0.60
CA LYS A 5 -5.68 -20.23 -0.27
C LYS A 5 -6.46 -21.28 0.53
N ALA A 6 -5.84 -21.91 1.53
CA ALA A 6 -6.52 -22.86 2.41
C ALA A 6 -7.67 -22.21 3.20
N ILE A 7 -7.45 -21.00 3.74
CA ILE A 7 -8.49 -20.24 4.45
C ILE A 7 -9.61 -19.83 3.50
N CYS A 8 -9.30 -19.29 2.32
CA CYS A 8 -10.30 -18.95 1.30
C CYS A 8 -11.14 -20.17 0.90
N ASN A 9 -10.49 -21.33 0.73
CA ASN A 9 -11.18 -22.59 0.41
C ASN A 9 -12.04 -23.12 1.57
N TRP A 10 -11.67 -22.84 2.81
CA TRP A 10 -12.45 -23.20 3.99
C TRP A 10 -13.68 -22.30 4.18
N VAL A 11 -13.52 -20.98 3.95
CA VAL A 11 -14.61 -20.00 4.05
C VAL A 11 -15.67 -20.24 2.97
N LYS A 12 -15.26 -20.51 1.72
CA LYS A 12 -16.15 -20.58 0.55
C LYS A 12 -17.08 -19.35 0.53
N HIS A 13 -18.41 -19.55 0.45
CA HIS A 13 -19.44 -18.50 0.54
C HIS A 13 -20.20 -18.49 1.88
N SER A 14 -19.61 -18.99 2.98
CA SER A 14 -20.27 -18.98 4.29
C SER A 14 -19.98 -17.68 5.06
N TYR A 15 -21.02 -16.90 5.36
CA TYR A 15 -20.91 -15.66 6.14
C TYR A 15 -20.37 -15.86 7.57
N CYS A 16 -20.74 -16.95 8.23
CA CYS A 16 -20.22 -17.25 9.57
C CYS A 16 -18.71 -17.50 9.54
N ARG A 17 -18.23 -18.32 8.59
CA ARG A 17 -16.80 -18.58 8.42
C ARG A 17 -16.03 -17.35 7.98
N LEU A 18 -16.65 -16.50 7.15
CA LEU A 18 -16.10 -15.20 6.77
C LEU A 18 -15.88 -14.32 8.00
N ALA A 19 -16.91 -14.16 8.84
CA ALA A 19 -16.84 -13.36 10.05
C ALA A 19 -15.74 -13.87 10.99
N VAL A 20 -15.65 -15.19 11.21
CA VAL A 20 -14.58 -15.79 12.00
C VAL A 20 -13.21 -15.45 11.43
N ALA A 21 -12.98 -15.66 10.13
CA ALA A 21 -11.69 -15.40 9.50
C ALA A 21 -11.29 -13.92 9.58
N VAL A 22 -12.23 -13.01 9.30
CA VAL A 22 -12.00 -11.56 9.35
C VAL A 22 -11.68 -11.12 10.77
N ILE A 23 -12.51 -11.48 11.75
CA ILE A 23 -12.32 -11.07 13.15
C ILE A 23 -11.02 -11.66 13.71
N SER A 24 -10.75 -12.96 13.50
CA SER A 24 -9.54 -13.59 14.02
C SER A 24 -8.28 -12.98 13.43
N SER A 25 -8.27 -12.74 12.10
CA SER A 25 -7.11 -12.15 11.43
C SER A 25 -6.90 -10.69 11.83
N GLY A 26 -7.99 -9.94 12.04
CA GLY A 26 -7.95 -8.58 12.56
C GLY A 26 -7.36 -8.51 13.95
N ILE A 27 -7.81 -9.38 14.88
CA ILE A 27 -7.26 -9.44 16.25
C ILE A 27 -5.76 -9.73 16.21
N ILE A 28 -5.34 -10.78 15.50
CA ILE A 28 -3.92 -11.15 15.39
C ILE A 28 -3.09 -9.97 14.85
N TYR A 29 -3.60 -9.29 13.83
CA TYR A 29 -2.92 -8.18 13.20
C TYR A 29 -2.81 -6.93 14.09
N PHE A 30 -3.90 -6.51 14.73
CA PHE A 30 -3.86 -5.34 15.61
C PHE A 30 -3.08 -5.61 16.90
N THR A 31 -3.15 -6.84 17.44
CA THR A 31 -2.26 -7.24 18.55
C THR A 31 -0.80 -7.18 18.14
N TRP A 32 -0.46 -7.64 16.93
CA TRP A 32 0.90 -7.52 16.38
C TRP A 32 1.34 -6.06 16.24
N LEU A 33 0.49 -5.19 15.71
CA LEU A 33 0.81 -3.76 15.59
C LEU A 33 0.98 -3.09 16.95
N SER A 34 0.12 -3.38 17.93
CA SER A 34 0.27 -2.84 19.29
C SER A 34 1.55 -3.33 19.97
N PHE A 35 1.93 -4.59 19.76
CA PHE A 35 3.22 -5.11 20.22
C PHE A 35 4.39 -4.36 19.57
N TYR A 36 4.36 -4.21 18.25
CA TYR A 36 5.41 -3.52 17.51
C TYR A 36 5.54 -2.05 17.94
N ASP A 37 4.42 -1.35 18.12
CA ASP A 37 4.40 0.04 18.57
C ASP A 37 4.99 0.21 19.98
N HIS A 38 4.60 -0.66 20.92
CA HIS A 38 5.04 -0.56 22.31
C HIS A 38 6.51 -0.94 22.52
N PHE A 39 6.99 -2.00 21.86
CA PHE A 39 8.31 -2.56 22.12
C PHE A 39 9.39 -2.10 21.14
N VAL A 40 9.02 -1.88 19.87
CA VAL A 40 9.98 -1.53 18.81
C VAL A 40 9.91 -0.06 18.46
N LEU A 41 8.74 0.53 18.25
CA LEU A 41 8.68 1.95 17.82
C LEU A 41 9.00 2.93 18.91
N SER A 42 8.31 2.81 20.05
CA SER A 42 8.48 3.72 21.19
C SER A 42 9.24 3.07 22.34
N GLY A 43 9.70 1.83 22.14
CA GLY A 43 10.22 0.96 23.19
C GLY A 43 11.75 0.83 23.19
N PRO A 44 12.28 0.04 24.15
CA PRO A 44 13.72 -0.11 24.37
C PRO A 44 14.45 -0.83 23.24
N GLU A 45 13.73 -1.57 22.38
CA GLU A 45 14.32 -2.40 21.31
C GLU A 45 14.29 -1.75 19.92
N ALA A 46 14.08 -0.43 19.86
CA ALA A 46 13.99 0.33 18.61
C ALA A 46 15.21 0.15 17.69
N THR A 47 16.40 -0.07 18.25
CA THR A 47 17.64 -0.24 17.48
C THR A 47 17.90 -1.69 17.06
N HIS A 48 17.36 -2.68 17.79
CA HIS A 48 17.65 -4.09 17.54
C HIS A 48 16.60 -4.75 16.65
N TRP A 49 15.32 -4.38 16.79
CA TRP A 49 14.20 -5.08 16.14
C TRP A 49 13.51 -4.25 15.05
N TYR A 50 14.16 -3.20 14.55
CA TYR A 50 13.57 -2.30 13.53
C TYR A 50 13.17 -2.98 12.21
N LEU A 51 13.66 -4.20 11.92
CA LEU A 51 13.32 -4.99 10.73
C LEU A 51 12.14 -5.95 10.94
N LEU A 52 11.59 -6.01 12.15
CA LEU A 52 10.47 -6.90 12.49
C LEU A 52 9.20 -6.51 11.70
N ASP A 53 9.12 -5.25 11.27
CA ASP A 53 8.10 -4.71 10.39
C ASP A 53 8.02 -5.46 9.04
N ARG A 54 9.13 -6.00 8.53
CA ARG A 54 9.19 -6.71 7.24
C ARG A 54 8.70 -8.17 7.29
N ILE A 55 8.33 -8.67 8.46
CA ILE A 55 7.81 -10.04 8.61
C ILE A 55 6.39 -10.14 8.03
N PHE A 56 6.03 -11.31 7.49
CA PHE A 56 4.76 -11.52 6.78
C PHE A 56 3.48 -11.17 7.57
N ILE A 57 3.51 -11.23 8.91
CA ILE A 57 2.37 -10.94 9.79
C ILE A 57 1.87 -9.51 9.55
N SER A 58 2.80 -8.62 9.27
CA SER A 58 2.56 -7.23 8.94
C SER A 58 1.72 -6.99 7.68
N PHE A 59 1.59 -7.99 6.81
CA PHE A 59 0.80 -7.91 5.58
C PHE A 59 -0.42 -8.83 5.61
N LEU A 60 -0.68 -9.47 6.75
CA LEU A 60 -1.67 -10.53 6.92
C LEU A 60 -3.06 -10.10 6.44
N ILE A 61 -3.56 -8.97 6.93
CA ILE A 61 -4.92 -8.48 6.63
C ILE A 61 -5.06 -8.11 5.15
N PHE A 62 -4.03 -7.54 4.52
CA PHE A 62 -4.10 -7.12 3.12
C PHE A 62 -4.19 -8.33 2.18
N GLY A 63 -3.35 -9.35 2.43
CA GLY A 63 -3.37 -10.58 1.64
C GLY A 63 -4.63 -11.41 1.88
N LEU A 64 -5.04 -11.57 3.14
CA LEU A 64 -6.18 -12.40 3.50
C LEU A 64 -7.52 -11.75 3.10
N TYR A 65 -7.73 -10.46 3.36
CA TYR A 65 -8.93 -9.77 2.92
C TYR A 65 -9.03 -9.69 1.40
N GLY A 66 -7.90 -9.51 0.70
CA GLY A 66 -7.85 -9.61 -0.76
C GLY A 66 -8.23 -10.99 -1.27
N GLY A 67 -7.80 -12.06 -0.61
CA GLY A 67 -8.20 -13.43 -0.94
C GLY A 67 -9.68 -13.71 -0.65
N LEU A 68 -10.19 -13.25 0.49
CA LEU A 68 -11.59 -13.43 0.88
C LEU A 68 -12.55 -12.61 0.00
N SER A 69 -12.12 -11.43 -0.45
CA SER A 69 -12.94 -10.59 -1.32
C SER A 69 -13.17 -11.22 -2.69
N TRP A 70 -12.30 -12.12 -3.14
CA TRP A 70 -12.51 -12.90 -4.35
C TRP A 70 -13.72 -13.85 -4.24
N ASN A 71 -13.89 -14.51 -3.10
CA ASN A 71 -15.05 -15.37 -2.87
C ASN A 71 -16.35 -14.56 -2.95
N PHE A 72 -16.41 -13.41 -2.27
CA PHE A 72 -17.61 -12.58 -2.18
C PHE A 72 -17.59 -11.37 -3.14
N HIS A 73 -16.96 -11.52 -4.30
CA HIS A 73 -16.67 -10.37 -5.17
C HIS A 73 -17.94 -9.71 -5.71
N HIS A 74 -19.00 -10.48 -6.01
CA HIS A 74 -20.26 -9.92 -6.47
C HIS A 74 -20.94 -9.08 -5.38
N GLU A 75 -21.06 -9.64 -4.16
CA GLU A 75 -21.68 -8.99 -3.02
C GLU A 75 -20.92 -7.73 -2.62
N ILE A 76 -19.58 -7.80 -2.59
CA ILE A 76 -18.72 -6.66 -2.29
C ILE A 76 -18.84 -5.59 -3.38
N GLN A 77 -18.89 -5.95 -4.66
CA GLN A 77 -19.05 -4.99 -5.75
C GLN A 77 -20.36 -4.21 -5.62
N THR A 78 -21.48 -4.91 -5.38
CA THR A 78 -22.78 -4.27 -5.18
C THR A 78 -22.78 -3.38 -3.93
N PHE A 79 -22.20 -3.85 -2.82
CA PHE A 79 -22.12 -3.09 -1.58
C PHE A 79 -21.29 -1.81 -1.76
N LEU A 80 -20.06 -1.92 -2.29
CA LEU A 80 -19.16 -0.78 -2.47
C LEU A 80 -19.75 0.27 -3.41
N PHE A 81 -20.38 -0.16 -4.52
CA PHE A 81 -20.98 0.77 -5.46
C PHE A 81 -22.23 1.46 -4.89
N LYS A 82 -23.09 0.72 -4.17
CA LYS A 82 -24.28 1.29 -3.52
C LYS A 82 -23.93 2.31 -2.43
N TYR A 83 -22.87 2.03 -1.66
CA TYR A 83 -22.44 2.84 -0.53
C TYR A 83 -21.14 3.60 -0.80
N TRP A 84 -20.91 4.01 -2.06
CA TRP A 84 -19.66 4.65 -2.49
C TRP A 84 -19.28 5.88 -1.65
N TRP A 85 -20.27 6.67 -1.23
CA TRP A 85 -20.08 7.87 -0.42
C TRP A 85 -19.58 7.55 0.99
N LEU A 86 -19.97 6.41 1.57
CA LEU A 86 -19.42 5.94 2.85
C LEU A 86 -17.95 5.57 2.71
N ILE A 87 -17.56 4.97 1.59
CA ILE A 87 -16.15 4.62 1.31
C ILE A 87 -15.30 5.88 1.17
N VAL A 88 -15.80 6.87 0.43
CA VAL A 88 -15.12 8.18 0.30
C VAL A 88 -15.05 8.89 1.67
N GLY A 89 -16.13 8.90 2.44
CA GLY A 89 -16.16 9.48 3.78
C GLY A 89 -15.17 8.79 4.73
N PHE A 90 -15.12 7.45 4.71
CA PHE A 90 -14.17 6.66 5.50
C PHE A 90 -12.71 6.94 5.11
N TYR A 91 -12.43 7.04 3.81
CA TYR A 91 -11.11 7.46 3.31
C TYR A 91 -10.74 8.86 3.80
N LEU A 92 -11.63 9.85 3.67
CA LEU A 92 -11.34 11.22 4.11
C LEU A 92 -11.09 11.30 5.62
N LEU A 93 -11.92 10.62 6.43
CA LEU A 93 -11.76 10.57 7.87
C LEU A 93 -10.41 9.98 8.27
N THR A 94 -10.04 8.83 7.69
CA THR A 94 -8.78 8.16 7.99
C THR A 94 -7.58 8.96 7.49
N TYR A 95 -7.71 9.64 6.34
CA TYR A 95 -6.70 10.55 5.81
C TYR A 95 -6.43 11.73 6.77
N PHE A 96 -7.46 12.48 7.17
CA PHE A 96 -7.30 13.62 8.06
C PHE A 96 -6.74 13.19 9.43
N ARG A 97 -7.26 12.10 10.00
CA ARG A 97 -6.76 11.58 11.27
C ARG A 97 -5.27 11.21 11.20
N THR A 98 -4.87 10.55 10.12
CA THR A 98 -3.48 10.10 9.93
C THR A 98 -2.54 11.29 9.69
N ARG A 99 -2.98 12.26 8.88
CA ARG A 99 -2.26 13.51 8.65
C ARG A 99 -2.01 14.26 9.95
N ASP A 100 -3.03 14.43 10.78
CA ASP A 100 -2.91 15.20 12.02
C ASP A 100 -1.97 14.49 13.01
N LEU A 101 -2.05 13.16 13.09
CA LEU A 101 -1.11 12.36 13.87
C LEU A 101 0.34 12.52 13.37
N PHE A 102 0.53 12.47 12.05
CA PHE A 102 1.85 12.63 11.42
C PHE A 102 2.46 14.00 11.73
N LEU A 103 1.69 15.08 11.54
CA LEU A 103 2.13 16.44 11.83
C LEU A 103 2.39 16.70 13.32
N ALA A 104 1.68 16.01 14.22
CA ALA A 104 1.88 16.14 15.67
C ALA A 104 3.12 15.38 16.17
N THR A 105 3.48 14.27 15.52
CA THR A 105 4.47 13.32 16.04
C THR A 105 5.85 13.51 15.42
N PHE A 106 5.92 13.83 14.13
CA PHE A 106 7.19 13.79 13.38
C PHE A 106 7.67 15.19 13.01
N LYS A 107 8.99 15.38 13.11
CA LYS A 107 9.65 16.56 12.57
C LYS A 107 9.77 16.38 11.06
N LEU A 108 9.14 17.28 10.31
CA LEU A 108 9.09 17.34 8.85
C LEU A 108 10.42 17.16 8.11
N THR A 109 11.56 17.35 8.79
CA THR A 109 12.90 17.31 8.23
C THR A 109 13.61 15.97 8.40
N ASP A 110 13.07 15.03 9.19
CA ASP A 110 13.71 13.75 9.50
C ASP A 110 12.90 12.53 9.02
N LEU A 111 12.93 12.28 7.70
CA LEU A 111 12.34 11.11 7.03
C LEU A 111 13.05 9.79 7.36
N THR A 112 13.96 9.74 8.33
CA THR A 112 14.69 8.50 8.67
C THR A 112 14.02 7.70 9.79
N ASN A 113 13.14 8.34 10.56
CA ASN A 113 12.49 7.72 11.73
C ASN A 113 10.98 7.47 11.54
N ASP A 114 10.44 7.68 10.33
CA ASP A 114 9.02 7.49 10.04
C ASP A 114 8.74 6.01 9.77
N SER A 115 8.23 5.31 10.79
CA SER A 115 7.77 3.94 10.58
C SER A 115 6.32 3.90 10.12
N TYR A 116 6.06 3.15 9.05
CA TYR A 116 4.74 2.96 8.45
C TYR A 116 3.79 2.08 9.29
N TYR A 117 4.20 1.66 10.49
CA TYR A 117 3.58 0.59 11.28
C TYR A 117 2.65 1.07 12.40
N LEU A 118 2.06 2.25 12.25
CA LEU A 118 1.03 2.72 13.15
C LEU A 118 -0.33 2.07 12.80
N PRO A 119 -1.16 1.69 13.80
CA PRO A 119 -2.52 1.19 13.54
C PRO A 119 -3.38 2.11 12.67
N SER A 120 -3.21 3.43 12.81
CA SER A 120 -3.87 4.43 11.96
C SER A 120 -3.48 4.31 10.49
N MET A 121 -2.19 4.07 10.20
CA MET A 121 -1.67 3.91 8.85
C MET A 121 -2.23 2.64 8.18
N ALA A 122 -2.37 1.55 8.93
CA ALA A 122 -2.96 0.31 8.41
C ALA A 122 -4.44 0.48 8.05
N ILE A 123 -5.21 1.19 8.88
CA ILE A 123 -6.61 1.51 8.61
C ILE A 123 -6.74 2.42 7.39
N TYR A 124 -5.88 3.44 7.29
CA TYR A 124 -5.81 4.32 6.12
C TYR A 124 -5.47 3.53 4.84
N ALA A 125 -4.51 2.61 4.90
CA ALA A 125 -4.14 1.76 3.76
C ALA A 125 -5.32 0.88 3.29
N LEU A 126 -6.09 0.30 4.22
CA LEU A 126 -7.33 -0.42 3.88
C LEU A 126 -8.35 0.51 3.21
N ALA A 127 -8.52 1.74 3.70
CA ALA A 127 -9.42 2.72 3.09
C ALA A 127 -9.00 3.07 1.65
N VAL A 128 -7.71 3.26 1.41
CA VAL A 128 -7.14 3.48 0.07
C VAL A 128 -7.40 2.28 -0.85
N ILE A 129 -7.20 1.05 -0.37
CA ILE A 129 -7.48 -0.17 -1.16
C ILE A 129 -8.96 -0.24 -1.55
N LEU A 130 -9.88 0.05 -0.61
CA LEU A 130 -11.32 0.11 -0.90
C LEU A 130 -11.67 1.20 -1.91
N LEU A 131 -11.03 2.36 -1.82
CA LEU A 131 -11.22 3.47 -2.78
C LEU A 131 -10.74 3.08 -4.18
N ILE A 132 -9.56 2.47 -4.29
CA ILE A 132 -9.02 1.96 -5.57
C ILE A 132 -9.98 0.91 -6.15
N TYR A 133 -10.48 -0.01 -5.31
CA TYR A 133 -11.42 -1.03 -5.77
C TYR A 133 -12.72 -0.40 -6.29
N LEU A 134 -13.26 0.60 -5.58
CA LEU A 134 -14.43 1.35 -6.02
C LEU A 134 -14.20 2.05 -7.37
N ILE A 135 -13.02 2.64 -7.60
CA ILE A 135 -12.66 3.25 -8.90
C ILE A 135 -12.67 2.19 -10.01
N CYS A 136 -12.11 1.01 -9.76
CA CYS A 136 -12.14 -0.09 -10.74
C CYS A 136 -13.57 -0.55 -11.05
N ILE A 137 -14.45 -0.61 -10.05
CA ILE A 137 -15.87 -0.94 -10.24
C ILE A 137 -16.56 0.12 -11.08
N ALA A 138 -16.36 1.40 -10.76
CA ALA A 138 -16.93 2.52 -11.52
C ALA A 138 -16.50 2.48 -12.98
N GLN A 139 -15.21 2.25 -13.26
CA GLN A 139 -14.71 2.11 -14.63
C GLN A 139 -15.38 0.97 -15.39
N LYS A 140 -15.61 -0.17 -14.73
CA LYS A 140 -16.33 -1.32 -15.33
C LYS A 140 -17.79 -0.98 -15.63
N VAL A 141 -18.49 -0.32 -14.69
CA VAL A 141 -19.92 0.04 -14.82
C VAL A 141 -20.13 1.08 -15.92
N PHE A 142 -19.25 2.07 -16.02
CA PHE A 142 -19.33 3.13 -17.05
C PHE A 142 -18.62 2.77 -18.36
N ASN A 143 -18.19 1.51 -18.54
CA ASN A 143 -17.52 0.99 -19.74
C ASN A 143 -16.30 1.83 -20.19
N MET A 144 -15.54 2.35 -19.22
CA MET A 144 -14.39 3.23 -19.47
C MET A 144 -13.12 2.41 -19.79
N ASN A 145 -13.12 1.75 -20.94
CA ASN A 145 -12.02 0.86 -21.35
C ASN A 145 -10.70 1.58 -21.71
N TYR A 146 -10.71 2.91 -21.78
CA TYR A 146 -9.55 3.70 -22.21
C TYR A 146 -8.32 3.52 -21.29
N TRP A 147 -8.53 3.46 -19.97
CA TRP A 147 -7.46 3.43 -18.99
C TRP A 147 -7.00 2.01 -18.59
N LEU A 148 -7.70 0.98 -19.06
CA LEU A 148 -7.49 -0.39 -18.60
C LEU A 148 -6.07 -0.90 -18.89
N LYS A 149 -5.53 -0.59 -20.08
CA LYS A 149 -4.15 -0.95 -20.46
C LYS A 149 -3.13 -0.28 -19.55
N SER A 150 -3.30 1.01 -19.27
CA SER A 150 -2.39 1.78 -18.40
C SER A 150 -2.41 1.25 -16.98
N ILE A 151 -3.59 0.89 -16.44
CA ILE A 151 -3.72 0.30 -15.10
C ILE A 151 -3.01 -1.04 -15.01
N HIS A 152 -3.17 -1.91 -16.01
CA HIS A 152 -2.47 -3.21 -16.04
C HIS A 152 -0.96 -3.02 -16.13
N PHE A 153 -0.48 -2.09 -16.96
CA PHE A 153 0.94 -1.74 -17.03
C PHE A 153 1.48 -1.27 -15.67
N LEU A 154 0.77 -0.34 -15.02
CA LEU A 154 1.14 0.18 -13.71
C LEU A 154 1.19 -0.95 -12.66
N ALA A 155 0.14 -1.78 -12.61
CA ALA A 155 0.04 -2.89 -11.66
C ALA A 155 1.16 -3.92 -11.86
N PHE A 156 1.54 -4.22 -13.11
CA PHE A 156 2.61 -5.17 -13.42
C PHE A 156 3.97 -4.70 -12.88
N TYR A 157 4.25 -3.40 -12.97
CA TYR A 157 5.53 -2.83 -12.52
C TYR A 157 5.51 -2.32 -11.08
N ALA A 158 4.34 -2.14 -10.46
CA ALA A 158 4.18 -1.49 -9.16
C ALA A 158 5.11 -2.04 -8.07
N TYR A 159 5.21 -3.37 -7.93
CA TYR A 159 6.08 -3.98 -6.91
C TYR A 159 7.56 -3.66 -7.12
N ARG A 160 8.04 -3.70 -8.38
CA ARG A 160 9.43 -3.35 -8.71
C ARG A 160 9.67 -1.85 -8.58
N ALA A 161 8.68 -1.06 -8.98
CA ALA A 161 8.74 0.40 -8.92
C ALA A 161 8.73 0.90 -7.47
N PHE A 162 8.14 0.17 -6.52
CA PHE A 162 8.15 0.53 -5.11
C PHE A 162 9.57 0.65 -4.54
N LEU A 163 10.46 -0.33 -4.83
CA LEU A 163 11.84 -0.26 -4.35
C LEU A 163 12.62 0.89 -5.03
N ALA A 164 12.41 1.07 -6.34
CA ALA A 164 12.99 2.19 -7.07
C ALA A 164 12.48 3.54 -6.53
N ASN A 165 11.24 3.60 -6.05
CA ASN A 165 10.63 4.80 -5.49
C ASN A 165 11.36 5.25 -4.23
N VAL A 166 11.57 4.34 -3.27
CA VAL A 166 12.34 4.66 -2.07
C VAL A 166 13.77 5.10 -2.41
N PHE A 167 14.39 4.48 -3.41
CA PHE A 167 15.73 4.87 -3.87
C PHE A 167 15.77 6.29 -4.45
N TRP A 168 14.87 6.60 -5.38
CA TRP A 168 14.78 7.93 -5.99
C TRP A 168 14.35 9.01 -5.00
N ASP A 169 13.49 8.67 -4.04
CA ASP A 169 13.09 9.56 -2.96
C ASP A 169 14.31 10.04 -2.15
N ARG A 170 15.19 9.12 -1.74
CA ARG A 170 16.43 9.47 -1.03
C ARG A 170 17.36 10.33 -1.88
N ILE A 171 17.45 10.06 -3.19
CA ILE A 171 18.26 10.86 -4.10
C ILE A 171 17.70 12.28 -4.22
N PHE A 172 16.40 12.43 -4.50
CA PHE A 172 15.78 13.74 -4.64
C PHE A 172 15.81 14.53 -3.33
N TRP A 173 15.53 13.87 -2.20
CA TRP A 173 15.56 14.49 -0.89
C TRP A 173 16.95 15.02 -0.51
N GLN A 174 18.02 14.25 -0.77
CA GLN A 174 19.37 14.60 -0.34
C GLN A 174 20.11 15.51 -1.34
N TYR A 175 20.00 15.24 -2.65
CA TYR A 175 20.85 15.88 -3.67
C TYR A 175 20.15 16.99 -4.44
N PHE A 176 18.82 16.97 -4.57
CA PHE A 176 18.06 17.92 -5.38
C PHE A 176 17.41 19.05 -4.55
N ASN A 177 17.95 19.35 -3.37
CA ASN A 177 17.51 20.45 -2.48
C ASN A 177 16.01 20.42 -2.08
N PHE A 178 15.32 19.28 -2.21
CA PHE A 178 13.92 19.16 -1.80
C PHE A 178 13.70 19.45 -0.31
N LYS A 179 14.71 19.21 0.54
CA LYS A 179 14.71 19.64 1.95
C LYS A 179 14.46 21.14 2.11
N GLN A 180 15.16 21.97 1.32
CA GLN A 180 15.02 23.42 1.40
C GLN A 180 13.67 23.88 0.86
N LEU A 181 13.19 23.23 -0.21
CA LEU A 181 11.86 23.50 -0.76
C LEU A 181 10.75 23.15 0.25
N ALA A 182 10.89 22.06 0.99
CA ALA A 182 9.93 21.64 2.02
C ALA A 182 9.82 22.65 3.17
N LEU A 183 10.93 23.34 3.51
CA LEU A 183 10.92 24.42 4.50
C LEU A 183 10.18 25.68 4.03
N GLN A 184 10.18 25.95 2.72
CA GLN A 184 9.48 27.11 2.15
C GLN A 184 8.00 26.82 1.90
N ASN A 185 7.71 25.68 1.25
CA ASN A 185 6.36 25.25 0.95
C ASN A 185 6.28 23.72 0.92
N ILE A 186 5.83 23.16 2.03
CA ILE A 186 5.67 21.71 2.22
C ILE A 186 4.80 21.07 1.13
N TYR A 187 3.68 21.69 0.75
CA TYR A 187 2.74 21.10 -0.19
C TYR A 187 3.34 21.00 -1.60
N LEU A 188 4.05 22.06 -2.01
CA LEU A 188 4.74 22.07 -3.29
C LEU A 188 5.89 21.06 -3.31
N ALA A 189 6.68 21.00 -2.22
CA ALA A 189 7.77 20.05 -2.11
C ALA A 189 7.29 18.60 -2.19
N VAL A 190 6.24 18.25 -1.44
CA VAL A 190 5.65 16.90 -1.44
C VAL A 190 5.06 16.57 -2.81
N LEU A 191 4.32 17.49 -3.43
CA LEU A 191 3.72 17.26 -4.74
C LEU A 191 4.80 17.00 -5.81
N LEU A 192 5.82 17.85 -5.88
CA LEU A 192 6.89 17.71 -6.85
C LEU A 192 7.73 16.46 -6.59
N LEU A 193 8.07 16.19 -5.32
CA LEU A 193 8.81 14.99 -4.94
C LEU A 193 8.03 13.74 -5.34
N TRP A 194 6.73 13.70 -5.06
CA TRP A 194 5.84 12.59 -5.43
C TRP A 194 5.78 12.36 -6.95
N ILE A 195 5.65 13.41 -7.76
CA ILE A 195 5.65 13.30 -9.23
C ILE A 195 7.02 12.82 -9.74
N CYS A 196 8.12 13.42 -9.27
CA CYS A 196 9.46 13.09 -9.71
C CYS A 196 9.86 11.66 -9.36
N THR A 197 9.62 11.25 -8.11
CA THR A 197 9.88 9.88 -7.64
C THR A 197 9.07 8.87 -8.42
N TRP A 198 7.77 9.12 -8.62
CA TRP A 198 6.90 8.21 -9.37
C TRP A 198 7.39 8.03 -10.82
N CYS A 199 7.65 9.12 -11.54
CA CYS A 199 8.16 9.08 -12.91
C CYS A 199 9.52 8.36 -13.01
N ALA A 200 10.48 8.73 -12.15
CA ALA A 200 11.81 8.14 -12.16
C ALA A 200 11.79 6.64 -11.86
N SER A 201 10.91 6.20 -10.95
CA SER A 201 10.79 4.80 -10.55
C SER A 201 10.26 3.91 -11.65
N TYR A 202 9.14 4.30 -12.27
CA TYR A 202 8.56 3.54 -13.37
C TYR A 202 9.48 3.53 -14.58
N LEU A 203 10.13 4.67 -14.88
CA LEU A 203 11.11 4.74 -15.98
C LEU A 203 12.29 3.80 -15.72
N SER A 204 12.86 3.83 -14.52
CA SER A 204 14.02 2.99 -14.16
C SER A 204 13.70 1.51 -14.30
N VAL A 205 12.57 1.07 -13.75
CA VAL A 205 12.14 -0.33 -13.84
C VAL A 205 11.87 -0.74 -15.28
N TYR A 206 11.24 0.13 -16.07
CA TYR A 206 10.97 -0.13 -17.47
C TYR A 206 12.28 -0.32 -18.26
N VAL A 207 13.25 0.58 -18.09
CA VAL A 207 14.56 0.52 -18.75
C VAL A 207 15.32 -0.74 -18.34
N VAL A 208 15.41 -1.04 -17.03
CA VAL A 208 16.10 -2.24 -16.54
C VAL A 208 15.45 -3.50 -17.07
N HIS A 209 14.12 -3.57 -17.07
CA HIS A 209 13.41 -4.74 -17.60
C HIS A 209 13.67 -4.94 -19.09
N HIS A 210 13.66 -3.87 -19.88
CA HIS A 210 13.93 -3.95 -21.32
C HIS A 210 15.40 -4.31 -21.62
N LEU A 211 16.35 -3.81 -20.83
CA LEU A 211 17.76 -4.21 -20.94
C LEU A 211 17.96 -5.68 -20.59
N TRP A 212 17.30 -6.16 -19.53
CA TRP A 212 17.31 -7.57 -19.14
C TRP A 212 16.78 -8.49 -20.25
N LEU A 213 15.64 -8.11 -20.86
CA LEU A 213 15.08 -8.83 -22.00
C LEU A 213 16.00 -8.82 -23.21
N LYS A 214 16.72 -7.72 -23.46
CA LYS A 214 17.70 -7.64 -24.56
C LYS A 214 18.91 -8.56 -24.33
N ILE A 215 19.41 -8.63 -23.09
CA ILE A 215 20.57 -9.47 -22.71
C ILE A 215 20.19 -10.95 -22.69
N ASN A 216 19.04 -11.30 -22.12
CA ASN A 216 18.60 -12.69 -22.05
C ASN A 216 17.89 -13.18 -23.32
N GLY A 217 17.33 -12.27 -24.11
CA GLY A 217 16.82 -12.56 -25.45
C GLY A 217 17.92 -12.82 -26.48
N SER A 218 19.18 -12.44 -26.19
CA SER A 218 20.36 -12.89 -26.95
C SER A 218 20.89 -14.27 -26.55
N VAL A 219 20.30 -14.92 -25.53
CA VAL A 219 20.52 -16.33 -25.22
C VAL A 219 19.32 -17.10 -25.75
N GLY A 220 19.33 -17.38 -27.07
CA GLY A 220 18.37 -18.28 -27.69
C GLY A 220 18.46 -19.68 -27.06
N PRO A 221 17.36 -20.46 -27.06
CA PRO A 221 17.38 -21.82 -26.56
C PRO A 221 18.44 -22.61 -27.35
N SER A 222 19.35 -23.27 -26.62
CA SER A 222 20.15 -24.37 -27.15
C SER A 222 19.40 -25.67 -26.94
#